data_AF-E4T065-F1
#
_entry.id   AF-E4T065-F1
#
_cell.length_a   1.000
_cell.length_b   1.000
_cell.length_c   1.000
_cell.angle_alpha   90.00
_cell.angle_beta   90.00
_cell.angle_gamma   90.00
#
_symmetry.space_group_name_H-M   'P 1'
#
loop_
_entity.id
_entity.type
_entity.pdbx_description
1 polymer ?
#
loop_
_entity_poly.entity_id
_entity_poly.type
_entity_poly.pdbx_seq_one_letter_code
_entity_poly.pdbx_strand_id
1 'polypeptide(L)'
;MKKTLTVNLNNIVFHIDDDAYEMLQTYLHEIADHFRSDEEKKEIMNDIEARIAELFSEKLQKNKNVVTLEDVQEIIEIMGKPSQYADESEEPKAPKTGKSQQKSRRFYRDPENAILGGVASGVAAYFDWDVTWVRIGMVILALISAGYMIPIYIIAWFVAPEAKTASQRLEMQGEDVTVESIKTELNNAKNYVKSEEFKKSASTVGDKVLEIIRVFFKIVLGFVGAVLGIIGVVLVGALILLIFFLIFEPGVLNGFAPDIISNWSSFSPDKMVLISISLLLIIGCPIFLLIYWAVKLISGRRDTPRTASWVVLILWIAGLFMFYSVGANAFINFHRHHDQGYSLFWDNGDKPYEDEIRECGSFNAIDLSGNIELELRNDSTKDLKVSFVKGYLPRVITKVENGVLYIYSDEVFLFQNKPIKVSVSSDSIQYLTAKGACKIESKYPLTTKDFTLNLLGASQADLDVNVSGIFKLDVKGASKVDLRGTSNIFSANGIGASDINAYELKAKQVDVHVAGASHAKVFATESIKAEAFGASEIDCKGNPKNVKKSDGGASSINIE
;
A
#
# COMPACT_ATOMS: atom_id res chain seq x y z
N MET A 1 9.14 54.29 51.11
CA MET A 1 9.04 53.39 49.93
C MET A 1 9.72 52.10 50.32
N LYS A 2 9.01 50.97 50.22
CA LYS A 2 9.61 49.65 50.44
C LYS A 2 10.49 49.30 49.23
N LYS A 3 11.59 48.58 49.46
CA LYS A 3 12.43 48.06 48.37
C LYS A 3 11.71 46.87 47.74
N THR A 4 11.74 46.76 46.42
CA THR A 4 11.17 45.63 45.68
C THR A 4 12.30 44.78 45.08
N LEU A 5 12.23 43.47 45.27
CA LEU A 5 13.13 42.48 44.71
C LEU A 5 12.42 41.71 43.59
N THR A 6 13.20 41.15 42.66
CA THR A 6 12.68 40.31 41.58
C THR A 6 13.02 38.86 41.88
N VAL A 7 12.00 38.00 41.95
CA VAL A 7 12.16 36.55 42.13
C VAL A 7 11.63 35.81 40.92
N ASN A 8 12.22 34.65 40.63
CA ASN A 8 11.71 33.71 39.63
C ASN A 8 11.17 32.48 40.35
N LEU A 9 9.88 32.19 40.17
CA LEU A 9 9.21 31.01 40.71
C LEU A 9 8.66 30.21 39.51
N ASN A 10 9.18 29.01 39.31
CA ASN A 10 8.79 28.13 38.19
C ASN A 10 8.72 28.84 36.81
N ASN A 11 9.78 29.57 36.44
CA ASN A 11 9.91 30.35 35.21
C ASN A 11 8.98 31.57 35.07
N ILE A 12 8.33 32.02 36.15
CA ILE A 12 7.52 33.24 36.18
C ILE A 12 8.22 34.29 37.07
N VAL A 13 8.34 35.51 36.55
CA VAL A 13 9.03 36.62 37.23
C VAL A 13 8.02 37.44 38.02
N PHE A 14 8.26 37.59 39.33
CA PHE A 14 7.45 38.42 40.23
C PHE A 14 8.29 39.53 40.86
N HIS A 15 7.67 40.69 41.08
CA HIS A 15 8.22 41.76 41.91
C HIS A 15 7.62 41.67 43.31
N ILE A 16 8.46 41.55 44.34
CA ILE A 16 8.06 41.27 45.73
C ILE A 16 8.71 42.30 46.65
N ASP A 17 7.99 42.78 47.67
CA ASP A 17 8.59 43.63 48.71
C ASP A 17 9.72 42.89 49.46
N ASP A 18 10.74 43.61 49.93
CA ASP A 18 11.93 43.07 50.62
C ASP A 18 11.57 42.18 51.83
N ASP A 19 10.60 42.60 52.64
CA ASP A 19 10.08 41.87 53.80
C ASP A 19 9.27 40.62 53.39
N ALA A 20 8.51 40.71 52.31
CA ALA A 20 7.76 39.60 51.73
C ALA A 20 8.68 38.55 51.08
N TYR A 21 9.77 38.98 50.46
CA TYR A 21 10.79 38.10 49.87
C TYR A 21 11.51 37.29 50.94
N GLU A 22 11.93 37.94 52.04
CA GLU A 22 12.58 37.26 53.16
C GLU A 22 11.67 36.17 53.74
N MET A 23 10.39 36.48 53.98
CA MET A 23 9.40 35.51 54.47
C MET A 23 9.19 34.33 53.52
N LEU A 24 9.07 34.59 52.21
CA LEU A 24 8.89 33.53 51.22
C LEU A 24 10.12 32.61 51.13
N GLN A 25 11.34 33.18 51.17
CA GLN A 25 12.58 32.41 51.16
C GLN A 25 12.73 31.55 52.41
N THR A 26 12.43 32.10 53.60
CA THR A 26 12.41 31.32 54.85
C THR A 26 11.42 30.15 54.74
N TYR A 27 10.22 30.40 54.23
CA TYR A 27 9.20 29.36 54.03
C TYR A 27 9.66 28.25 53.08
N LEU A 28 10.18 28.60 51.90
CA LEU A 28 10.67 27.62 50.93
C LEU A 28 11.87 26.82 51.47
N HIS A 29 12.76 27.47 52.24
CA HIS A 29 13.90 26.81 52.86
C HIS A 29 13.48 25.81 53.95
N GLU A 30 12.53 26.19 54.81
CA GLU A 30 11.98 25.30 55.85
C GLU A 30 11.30 24.05 55.25
N ILE A 31 10.58 24.23 54.13
CA ILE A 31 10.00 23.10 53.39
C ILE A 31 11.09 22.22 52.78
N ALA A 32 12.07 22.83 52.14
CA ALA A 32 13.16 22.14 51.46
C ALA A 32 14.01 21.28 52.41
N ASP A 33 14.16 21.69 53.67
CA ASP A 33 14.94 20.96 54.69
C ASP A 33 14.18 19.77 55.30
N HIS A 34 12.86 19.68 55.06
CA HIS A 34 12.03 18.58 55.57
C HIS A 34 12.09 17.31 54.68
N PHE A 35 12.66 17.39 53.48
CA PHE A 35 12.76 16.25 52.54
C PHE A 35 14.14 15.58 52.61
N ARG A 36 14.15 14.23 52.72
CA ARG A 36 15.35 13.43 53.01
C ARG A 36 16.23 13.13 51.78
N SER A 37 15.69 13.16 50.56
CA SER A 37 16.44 12.84 49.34
C SER A 37 16.44 14.00 48.35
N ASP A 38 17.57 14.21 47.66
CA ASP A 38 17.75 15.34 46.73
C ASP A 38 16.81 15.27 45.52
N GLU A 39 16.44 14.06 45.09
CA GLU A 39 15.54 13.85 43.94
C GLU A 39 14.08 14.14 44.31
N GLU A 40 13.60 13.68 45.47
CA GLU A 40 12.27 14.02 46.01
C GLU A 40 12.17 15.51 46.34
N LYS A 41 13.23 16.07 46.95
CA LYS A 41 13.32 17.50 47.28
C LYS A 41 13.16 18.35 46.04
N LYS A 42 13.82 18.00 44.92
CA LYS A 42 13.74 18.76 43.68
C LYS A 42 12.36 18.70 43.02
N GLU A 43 11.74 17.52 43.00
CA GLU A 43 10.41 17.33 42.39
C GLU A 43 9.30 18.05 43.19
N ILE A 44 9.29 17.88 44.51
CA ILE A 44 8.28 18.46 45.39
C ILE A 44 8.42 19.98 45.45
N MET A 45 9.65 20.51 45.55
CA MET A 45 9.87 21.96 45.56
C MET A 45 9.42 22.61 44.26
N ASN A 46 9.65 21.97 43.12
CA ASN A 46 9.21 22.49 41.83
C ASN A 46 7.67 22.56 41.73
N ASP A 47 6.96 21.54 42.24
CA ASP A 47 5.48 21.53 42.30
C ASP A 47 4.94 22.60 43.27
N ILE A 48 5.59 22.78 44.42
CA ILE A 48 5.23 23.80 45.42
C ILE A 48 5.46 25.21 44.87
N GLU A 49 6.61 25.47 44.24
CA GLU A 49 6.91 26.75 43.59
C GLU A 49 5.95 27.03 42.45
N ALA A 50 5.59 26.01 41.64
CA ALA A 50 4.60 26.14 40.59
C ALA A 50 3.23 26.58 41.12
N ARG A 51 2.77 25.96 42.23
CA ARG A 51 1.50 26.31 42.84
C ARG A 51 1.52 27.70 43.47
N ILE A 52 2.61 28.07 44.12
CA ILE A 52 2.80 29.41 44.70
C ILE A 52 2.79 30.47 43.57
N ALA A 53 3.46 30.21 42.45
CA ALA A 53 3.45 31.09 41.28
C ALA A 53 2.05 31.26 40.68
N GLU A 54 1.25 30.19 40.64
CA GLU A 54 -0.15 30.26 40.20
C GLU A 54 -1.01 31.13 41.14
N LEU A 55 -0.90 30.92 42.45
CA LEU A 55 -1.64 31.70 43.46
C LEU A 55 -1.25 33.18 43.44
N PHE A 56 0.05 33.50 43.27
CA PHE A 56 0.49 34.88 43.07
C PHE A 56 -0.11 35.48 41.79
N SER A 57 -0.09 34.72 40.69
CA SER A 57 -0.64 35.17 39.40
C SER A 57 -2.15 35.46 39.49
N GLU A 58 -2.91 34.63 40.20
CA GLU A 58 -4.35 34.83 40.42
C GLU A 58 -4.64 36.11 41.22
N LYS A 59 -3.85 36.39 42.27
CA LYS A 59 -4.03 37.58 43.12
C LYS A 59 -3.61 38.88 42.41
N LEU A 60 -2.58 38.85 41.58
CA LEU A 60 -2.08 40.03 40.85
C LEU A 60 -3.03 40.51 39.74
N GLN A 61 -3.99 39.68 39.29
CA GLN A 61 -5.02 40.09 38.31
C GLN A 61 -5.92 41.25 38.78
N LYS A 62 -5.92 41.60 40.08
CA LYS A 62 -6.72 42.70 40.67
C LYS A 62 -5.96 44.04 40.79
N ASN A 63 -5.32 44.51 39.71
CA ASN A 63 -4.61 45.82 39.65
C ASN A 63 -3.43 46.00 40.64
N LYS A 64 -2.78 44.92 41.07
CA LYS A 64 -1.53 44.97 41.85
C LYS A 64 -0.37 44.44 41.00
N ASN A 65 0.76 45.15 40.97
CA ASN A 65 1.97 44.75 40.22
C ASN A 65 3.11 44.25 41.13
N VAL A 66 2.93 44.31 42.46
CA VAL A 66 3.93 43.94 43.45
C VAL A 66 3.27 43.05 44.50
N VAL A 67 3.91 41.95 44.86
CA VAL A 67 3.51 41.03 45.92
C VAL A 67 3.87 41.65 47.27
N THR A 68 2.88 41.87 48.14
CA THR A 68 3.09 42.43 49.48
C THR A 68 3.22 41.33 50.54
N LEU A 69 3.62 41.70 51.75
CA LEU A 69 3.76 40.78 52.89
C LEU A 69 2.46 40.04 53.19
N GLU A 70 1.32 40.73 53.09
CA GLU A 70 -0.01 40.15 53.29
C GLU A 70 -0.33 39.08 52.24
N ASP A 71 0.05 39.32 50.98
CA ASP A 71 -0.19 38.38 49.89
C ASP A 71 0.61 37.06 50.10
N VAL A 72 1.84 37.14 50.63
CA VAL A 72 2.67 35.97 51.00
C VAL A 72 2.08 35.24 52.20
N GLN A 73 1.64 35.96 53.23
CA GLN A 73 1.05 35.36 54.42
C GLN A 73 -0.23 34.57 54.10
N GLU A 74 -1.11 35.11 53.25
CA GLU A 74 -2.31 34.41 52.81
C GLU A 74 -1.99 33.13 52.02
N ILE A 75 -0.95 33.14 51.19
CA ILE A 75 -0.52 31.93 50.45
C ILE A 75 0.08 30.90 51.38
N ILE A 76 0.89 31.30 52.37
CA ILE A 76 1.41 30.40 53.40
C ILE A 76 0.26 29.78 54.21
N GLU A 77 -0.82 30.53 54.47
CA GLU A 77 -2.02 30.00 55.12
C GLU A 77 -2.76 28.97 54.26
N ILE A 78 -2.80 29.15 52.92
CA ILE A 78 -3.39 28.19 51.98
C ILE A 78 -2.52 26.92 51.84
N MET A 79 -1.20 27.09 51.77
CA MET A 79 -0.24 26.01 51.56
C MET A 79 0.08 25.22 52.85
N GLY A 80 -0.06 25.86 54.02
CA GLY A 80 0.22 25.32 55.36
C GLY A 80 1.61 25.68 55.91
N LYS A 81 1.77 25.72 57.25
CA LYS A 81 3.02 26.15 57.94
C LYS A 81 3.95 24.98 58.26
N PRO A 82 5.27 25.04 57.95
CA PRO A 82 6.21 23.91 58.09
C PRO A 82 6.34 23.38 59.53
N SER A 83 6.19 24.26 60.51
CA SER A 83 6.31 23.94 61.94
C SER A 83 5.19 23.07 62.51
N GLN A 84 4.12 22.76 61.74
CA GLN A 84 3.04 21.87 62.18
C GLN A 84 3.28 20.40 61.82
N TYR A 85 4.38 20.07 61.15
CA TYR A 85 4.63 18.74 60.57
C TYR A 85 5.70 17.91 61.29
N ALA A 86 6.13 18.32 62.49
CA ALA A 86 7.27 17.71 63.18
C ALA A 86 6.95 16.43 63.97
N ASP A 87 5.71 16.20 64.40
CA ASP A 87 5.37 15.03 65.22
C ASP A 87 3.89 14.64 65.08
N GLU A 88 3.51 14.04 63.95
CA GLU A 88 2.34 13.14 63.95
C GLU A 88 2.70 11.87 63.17
N SER A 89 2.67 10.75 63.90
CA SER A 89 2.77 9.38 63.41
C SER A 89 1.86 9.13 62.20
N GLU A 90 2.31 8.22 61.32
CA GLU A 90 1.68 7.71 60.10
C GLU A 90 0.22 7.19 60.28
N GLU A 91 -0.72 8.07 60.59
CA GLU A 91 -2.15 7.81 60.47
C GLU A 91 -2.80 8.91 59.61
N PRO A 92 -3.56 8.54 58.56
CA PRO A 92 -4.32 9.53 57.80
C PRO A 92 -5.45 10.06 58.70
N LYS A 93 -5.31 11.29 59.20
CA LYS A 93 -6.43 11.97 59.84
C LYS A 93 -7.45 12.34 58.78
N ALA A 94 -8.67 11.83 58.95
CA ALA A 94 -9.83 12.15 58.12
C ALA A 94 -10.02 13.67 58.00
N PRO A 95 -10.41 14.19 56.82
CA PRO A 95 -10.55 15.62 56.61
C PRO A 95 -11.64 16.17 57.53
N LYS A 96 -11.28 17.22 58.29
CA LYS A 96 -12.23 17.99 59.09
C LYS A 96 -13.27 18.59 58.15
N THR A 97 -14.52 18.16 58.30
CA THR A 97 -15.71 18.72 57.65
C THR A 97 -15.84 20.23 57.93
N GLY A 98 -15.25 21.03 57.05
CA GLY A 98 -15.60 22.42 56.80
C GLY A 98 -16.24 22.50 55.43
N LYS A 99 -17.40 23.17 55.32
CA LYS A 99 -18.23 23.28 54.11
C LYS A 99 -17.37 23.51 52.85
N SER A 100 -17.39 22.55 51.92
CA SER A 100 -16.67 22.65 50.66
C SER A 100 -17.26 23.79 49.81
N GLN A 101 -16.49 24.86 49.64
CA GLN A 101 -16.61 25.63 48.42
C GLN A 101 -16.20 24.68 47.30
N GLN A 102 -17.14 24.37 46.41
CA GLN A 102 -16.96 23.48 45.27
C GLN A 102 -15.89 24.09 44.34
N LYS A 103 -14.62 23.74 44.56
CA LYS A 103 -13.50 24.14 43.70
C LYS A 103 -13.63 23.44 42.35
N SER A 104 -13.23 24.13 41.28
CA SER A 104 -13.35 23.63 39.91
C SER A 104 -12.42 22.44 39.69
N ARG A 105 -12.97 21.23 39.59
CA ARG A 105 -12.24 20.07 39.08
C ARG A 105 -11.80 20.33 37.65
N ARG A 106 -10.59 19.92 37.30
CA ARG A 106 -10.08 20.03 35.93
C ARG A 106 -9.88 18.64 35.34
N PHE A 107 -10.30 18.46 34.09
CA PHE A 107 -10.19 17.17 33.43
C PHE A 107 -8.75 16.90 33.00
N TYR A 108 -8.19 15.81 33.51
CA TYR A 108 -6.92 15.24 33.10
C TYR A 108 -7.08 13.74 32.83
N ARG A 109 -6.29 13.18 31.92
CA ARG A 109 -6.16 11.72 31.82
C ARG A 109 -5.15 11.23 32.86
N ASP A 110 -5.54 10.18 33.59
CA ASP A 110 -4.75 9.61 34.70
C ASP A 110 -3.88 8.46 34.17
N PRO A 111 -2.54 8.65 34.07
CA PRO A 111 -1.62 7.63 33.59
C PRO A 111 -1.31 6.53 34.61
N GLU A 112 -1.52 6.76 35.92
CA GLU A 112 -1.14 5.79 36.96
C GLU A 112 -2.18 4.68 37.10
N ASN A 113 -3.46 5.04 37.04
CA ASN A 113 -4.55 4.06 36.98
C ASN A 113 -4.93 3.69 35.53
N ALA A 114 -4.05 3.93 34.56
CA ALA A 114 -4.34 3.69 33.14
C ALA A 114 -4.30 2.20 32.78
N ILE A 115 -5.39 1.70 32.17
CA ILE A 115 -5.38 0.43 31.41
C ILE A 115 -5.11 0.72 29.92
N LEU A 116 -5.77 1.74 29.37
CA LEU A 116 -5.60 2.19 27.97
C LEU A 116 -5.57 3.72 27.95
N GLY A 117 -4.39 4.34 27.94
CA GLY A 117 -4.26 5.80 27.77
C GLY A 117 -4.79 6.70 28.90
N GLY A 118 -5.36 6.14 29.98
CA GLY A 118 -5.76 6.88 31.18
C GLY A 118 -7.09 7.64 31.10
N VAL A 119 -7.80 7.57 29.96
CA VAL A 119 -9.02 8.36 29.71
C VAL A 119 -10.17 7.93 30.62
N ALA A 120 -10.39 6.62 30.77
CA ALA A 120 -11.49 6.11 31.61
C ALA A 120 -11.28 6.46 33.10
N SER A 121 -10.02 6.40 33.56
CA SER A 121 -9.64 6.77 34.93
C SER A 121 -9.74 8.28 35.16
N GLY A 122 -9.36 9.09 34.17
CA GLY A 122 -9.55 10.54 34.20
C GLY A 122 -11.03 10.97 34.24
N VAL A 123 -11.90 10.31 33.44
CA VAL A 123 -13.36 10.54 33.47
C VAL A 123 -13.93 10.18 34.84
N ALA A 124 -13.50 9.05 35.40
CA ALA A 124 -13.91 8.61 36.72
C ALA A 124 -13.50 9.61 37.82
N ALA A 125 -12.24 10.08 37.82
CA ALA A 125 -11.76 11.07 38.78
C ALA A 125 -12.52 12.41 38.68
N TYR A 126 -12.74 12.90 37.46
CA TYR A 126 -13.45 14.16 37.23
C TYR A 126 -14.91 14.12 37.73
N PHE A 127 -15.63 13.02 37.48
CA PHE A 127 -17.02 12.86 37.90
C PHE A 127 -17.19 12.23 39.29
N ASP A 128 -16.11 11.87 39.98
CA ASP A 128 -16.12 11.14 41.26
C ASP A 128 -16.93 9.83 41.16
N TRP A 129 -16.64 9.07 40.11
CA TRP A 129 -17.22 7.76 39.82
C TRP A 129 -16.19 6.65 40.03
N ASP A 130 -16.67 5.44 40.32
CA ASP A 130 -15.80 4.26 40.34
C ASP A 130 -15.34 3.92 38.90
N VAL A 131 -14.02 3.82 38.74
CA VAL A 131 -13.34 3.60 37.46
C VAL A 131 -13.83 2.33 36.76
N THR A 132 -14.18 1.30 37.52
CA THR A 132 -14.63 0.01 36.99
C THR A 132 -15.96 0.16 36.26
N TRP A 133 -16.90 0.93 36.81
CA TRP A 133 -18.19 1.18 36.17
C TRP A 133 -18.05 2.03 34.90
N VAL A 134 -17.13 3.01 34.90
CA VAL A 134 -16.81 3.80 33.70
C VAL A 134 -16.26 2.89 32.58
N ARG A 135 -15.35 1.97 32.93
CA ARG A 135 -14.79 1.00 31.98
C ARG A 135 -15.86 0.07 31.42
N ILE A 136 -16.70 -0.50 32.28
CA ILE A 136 -17.81 -1.39 31.86
C ILE A 136 -18.76 -0.64 30.93
N GLY A 137 -19.14 0.59 31.29
CA GLY A 137 -19.99 1.45 30.47
C GLY A 137 -19.40 1.72 29.09
N MET A 138 -18.11 2.05 29.01
CA MET A 138 -17.43 2.28 27.71
C MET A 138 -17.38 1.03 26.84
N VAL A 139 -17.18 -0.15 27.42
CA VAL A 139 -17.20 -1.43 26.67
C VAL A 139 -18.60 -1.75 26.17
N ILE A 140 -19.62 -1.59 27.01
CA ILE A 140 -21.03 -1.77 26.60
C ILE A 140 -21.39 -0.80 25.47
N LEU A 141 -21.00 0.47 25.59
CA LEU A 141 -21.20 1.47 24.56
C LEU A 141 -20.46 1.11 23.27
N ALA A 142 -19.23 0.58 23.33
CA ALA A 142 -18.52 0.10 22.15
C ALA A 142 -19.25 -1.05 21.43
N LEU A 143 -19.87 -1.96 22.18
CA LEU A 143 -20.64 -3.08 21.61
C LEU A 143 -21.98 -2.63 21.02
N ILE A 144 -22.72 -1.76 21.72
CA ILE A 144 -24.04 -1.27 21.28
C ILE A 144 -23.89 -0.30 20.09
N SER A 145 -22.85 0.52 20.09
CA SER A 145 -22.59 1.50 19.02
C SER A 145 -21.90 0.90 17.78
N ALA A 146 -21.93 -0.42 17.59
CA ALA A 146 -21.26 -1.09 16.47
C ALA A 146 -19.77 -0.70 16.31
N GLY A 147 -19.10 -0.36 17.41
CA GLY A 147 -17.68 0.04 17.42
C GLY A 147 -17.39 1.54 17.32
N TYR A 148 -18.38 2.43 17.13
CA TYR A 148 -18.13 3.88 17.02
C TYR A 148 -17.55 4.52 18.30
N MET A 149 -17.77 3.90 19.47
CA MET A 149 -17.13 4.36 20.71
C MET A 149 -15.58 4.21 20.69
N ILE A 150 -15.05 3.29 19.88
CA ILE A 150 -13.60 3.02 19.81
C ILE A 150 -12.83 4.22 19.23
N PRO A 151 -13.16 4.78 18.05
CA PRO A 151 -12.48 5.97 17.56
C PRO A 151 -12.69 7.20 18.45
N ILE A 152 -13.85 7.35 19.09
CA ILE A 152 -14.10 8.43 20.06
C ILE A 152 -13.13 8.34 21.25
N TYR A 153 -12.91 7.14 21.77
CA TYR A 153 -11.95 6.91 22.85
C TYR A 153 -10.52 7.25 22.43
N ILE A 154 -10.12 6.88 21.20
CA ILE A 154 -8.80 7.20 20.65
C ILE A 154 -8.62 8.72 20.49
N ILE A 155 -9.64 9.43 20.01
CA ILE A 155 -9.61 10.90 19.91
C ILE A 155 -9.47 11.52 21.30
N ALA A 156 -10.25 11.06 22.27
CA ALA A 156 -10.17 11.54 23.65
C ALA A 156 -8.78 11.28 24.25
N TRP A 157 -8.15 10.13 23.95
CA TRP A 157 -6.78 9.83 24.39
C TRP A 157 -5.76 10.80 23.79
N PHE A 158 -5.88 11.13 22.51
CA PHE A 158 -4.95 12.05 21.85
C PHE A 158 -5.10 13.51 22.32
N VAL A 159 -6.33 13.95 22.54
CA VAL A 159 -6.64 15.36 22.89
C VAL A 159 -6.50 15.64 24.38
N ALA A 160 -6.79 14.66 25.24
CA ALA A 160 -6.80 14.89 26.68
C ALA A 160 -5.37 15.07 27.26
N PRO A 161 -5.14 16.12 28.06
CA PRO A 161 -3.86 16.35 28.72
C PRO A 161 -3.61 15.34 29.85
N GLU A 162 -2.37 14.88 30.00
CA GLU A 162 -1.94 13.98 31.10
C GLU A 162 -1.71 14.75 32.40
N ALA A 163 -2.14 14.18 33.53
CA ALA A 163 -1.74 14.66 34.87
C ALA A 163 -0.30 14.20 35.17
N LYS A 164 0.67 15.10 35.02
CA LYS A 164 2.10 14.79 35.18
C LYS A 164 2.62 15.08 36.59
N THR A 165 2.08 16.11 37.24
CA THR A 165 2.51 16.56 38.58
C THR A 165 1.56 16.08 39.66
N ALA A 166 2.02 16.00 40.91
CA ALA A 166 1.19 15.60 42.05
C ALA A 166 0.04 16.61 42.25
N SER A 167 0.34 17.90 42.05
CA SER A 167 -0.65 18.98 42.08
C SER A 167 -1.79 18.78 41.07
N GLN A 168 -1.49 18.39 39.82
CA GLN A 168 -2.52 18.16 38.78
C GLN A 168 -3.45 16.97 39.11
N ARG A 169 -2.94 15.99 39.86
CA ARG A 169 -3.73 14.81 40.28
C ARG A 169 -4.71 15.17 41.39
N LEU A 170 -4.26 15.96 42.36
CA LEU A 170 -5.13 16.50 43.40
C LEU A 170 -6.22 17.40 42.78
N GLU A 171 -5.88 18.18 41.75
CA GLU A 171 -6.85 19.00 41.01
C GLU A 171 -7.91 18.21 40.24
N MET A 172 -7.58 17.05 39.66
CA MET A 172 -8.59 16.21 39.00
C MET A 172 -9.56 15.56 40.00
N GLN A 173 -9.07 15.22 41.20
CA GLN A 173 -9.85 14.65 42.29
C GLN A 173 -10.69 15.73 43.03
N GLY A 174 -10.29 17.00 42.90
CA GLY A 174 -10.91 18.11 43.61
C GLY A 174 -10.46 18.25 45.06
N GLU A 175 -9.27 17.70 45.39
CA GLU A 175 -8.62 17.85 46.68
C GLU A 175 -7.83 19.17 46.76
N ASP A 176 -7.59 19.66 47.97
CA ASP A 176 -6.77 20.86 48.16
C ASP A 176 -5.30 20.55 47.90
N VAL A 177 -4.69 21.33 47.01
CA VAL A 177 -3.25 21.28 46.68
C VAL A 177 -2.46 21.95 47.82
N THR A 178 -2.12 21.19 48.85
CA THR A 178 -1.33 21.61 50.02
C THR A 178 -0.04 20.80 50.09
N VAL A 179 0.92 21.23 50.90
CA VAL A 179 2.22 20.53 51.04
C VAL A 179 2.03 19.08 51.53
N GLU A 180 1.05 18.84 52.41
CA GLU A 180 0.77 17.51 52.98
C GLU A 180 0.08 16.57 51.97
N SER A 181 -0.90 17.06 51.21
CA SER A 181 -1.59 16.26 50.19
C SER A 181 -0.64 15.91 49.04
N ILE A 182 0.23 16.84 48.61
CA ILE A 182 1.28 16.57 47.62
C ILE A 182 2.24 15.48 48.11
N LYS A 183 2.71 15.59 49.36
CA LYS A 183 3.62 14.60 49.98
C LYS A 183 2.94 13.22 50.09
N THR A 184 1.68 13.18 50.48
CA THR A 184 0.90 11.95 50.65
C THR A 184 0.65 11.26 49.31
N GLU A 185 0.24 12.01 48.28
CA GLU A 185 0.00 11.49 46.93
C GLU A 185 1.29 10.94 46.31
N LEU A 186 2.41 11.65 46.45
CA LEU A 186 3.71 11.20 45.95
C LEU A 186 4.17 9.89 46.62
N ASN A 187 4.01 9.79 47.94
CA ASN A 187 4.35 8.57 48.69
C ASN A 187 3.46 7.39 48.29
N ASN A 188 2.15 7.62 48.11
CA ASN A 188 1.21 6.60 47.66
C ASN A 188 1.54 6.10 46.24
N ALA A 189 1.79 7.01 45.31
CA ALA A 189 2.20 6.68 43.93
C ALA A 189 3.50 5.86 43.91
N LYS A 190 4.52 6.29 44.66
CA LYS A 190 5.81 5.60 44.76
C LYS A 190 5.69 4.20 45.35
N ASN A 191 4.83 4.02 46.35
CA ASN A 191 4.57 2.73 46.99
C ASN A 191 3.74 1.80 46.08
N TYR A 192 2.78 2.33 45.33
CA TYR A 192 1.97 1.56 44.37
C TYR A 192 2.82 1.01 43.22
N VAL A 193 3.67 1.83 42.60
CA VAL A 193 4.54 1.40 41.48
C VAL A 193 5.57 0.36 41.91
N LYS A 194 6.05 0.42 43.16
CA LYS A 194 6.97 -0.57 43.74
C LYS A 194 6.27 -1.84 44.24
N SER A 195 4.94 -1.87 44.27
CA SER A 195 4.19 -3.01 44.79
C SER A 195 4.22 -4.21 43.83
N GLU A 196 4.22 -5.42 44.39
CA GLU A 196 4.07 -6.66 43.62
C GLU A 196 2.65 -6.77 43.01
N GLU A 197 1.67 -6.02 43.50
CA GLU A 197 0.32 -5.94 42.94
C GLU A 197 0.30 -5.26 41.56
N PHE A 198 1.10 -4.21 41.36
CA PHE A 198 1.25 -3.54 40.07
C PHE A 198 1.81 -4.50 38.99
N LYS A 199 2.89 -5.23 39.31
CA LYS A 199 3.49 -6.23 38.40
C LYS A 199 2.50 -7.34 38.02
N LYS A 200 1.70 -7.79 38.98
CA LYS A 200 0.68 -8.83 38.77
C LYS A 200 -0.50 -8.33 37.94
N SER A 201 -0.92 -7.08 38.12
CA SER A 201 -1.98 -6.46 37.32
C SER A 201 -1.54 -6.25 35.87
N ALA A 202 -0.33 -5.71 35.66
CA ALA A 202 0.21 -5.45 34.32
C ALA A 202 0.34 -6.72 33.46
N SER A 203 0.81 -7.83 34.03
CA SER A 203 0.89 -9.12 33.33
C SER A 203 -0.49 -9.72 33.05
N THR A 204 -1.42 -9.63 34.00
CA THR A 204 -2.79 -10.15 33.85
C THR A 204 -3.58 -9.42 32.76
N VAL A 205 -3.41 -8.10 32.63
CA VAL A 205 -4.07 -7.31 31.58
C VAL A 205 -3.48 -7.63 30.21
N GLY A 206 -2.16 -7.74 30.10
CA GLY A 206 -1.48 -8.14 28.86
C GLY A 206 -1.95 -9.50 28.35
N ASP A 207 -2.03 -10.49 29.24
CA ASP A 207 -2.46 -11.84 28.89
C ASP A 207 -3.93 -11.88 28.42
N LYS A 208 -4.83 -11.13 29.08
CA LYS A 208 -6.24 -11.05 28.67
C LYS A 208 -6.44 -10.34 27.33
N VAL A 209 -5.68 -9.27 27.07
CA VAL A 209 -5.71 -8.58 25.76
C VAL A 209 -5.20 -9.51 24.66
N LEU A 210 -4.11 -10.22 24.90
CA LEU A 210 -3.56 -11.19 23.97
C LEU A 210 -4.55 -12.34 23.71
N GLU A 211 -5.28 -12.78 24.73
CA GLU A 211 -6.32 -13.81 24.63
C GLU A 211 -7.50 -13.33 23.77
N ILE A 212 -8.00 -12.11 23.98
CA ILE A 212 -9.08 -11.52 23.17
C ILE A 212 -8.66 -11.38 21.71
N ILE A 213 -7.44 -10.87 21.46
CA ILE A 213 -6.88 -10.76 20.10
C ILE A 213 -6.78 -12.14 19.45
N ARG A 214 -6.30 -13.15 20.19
CA ARG A 214 -6.20 -14.53 19.70
C ARG A 214 -7.56 -15.12 19.36
N VAL A 215 -8.59 -14.88 20.18
CA VAL A 215 -9.97 -15.33 19.91
C VAL A 215 -10.53 -14.64 18.67
N PHE A 216 -10.33 -13.33 18.53
CA PHE A 216 -10.73 -12.58 17.34
C PHE A 216 -10.12 -13.14 16.05
N PHE A 217 -8.78 -13.30 16.02
CA PHE A 217 -8.10 -13.88 14.85
C PHE A 217 -8.55 -15.31 14.57
N LYS A 218 -8.83 -16.13 15.60
CA LYS A 218 -9.37 -17.49 15.42
C LYS A 218 -10.73 -17.48 14.72
N ILE A 219 -11.62 -16.55 15.09
CA ILE A 219 -12.95 -16.42 14.48
C ILE A 219 -12.83 -15.96 13.02
N VAL A 220 -12.06 -14.90 12.77
CA VAL A 220 -11.87 -14.33 11.41
C VAL A 220 -11.22 -15.34 10.48
N LEU A 221 -10.09 -15.93 10.89
CA LEU A 221 -9.41 -16.94 10.07
C LEU A 221 -10.26 -18.19 9.89
N GLY A 222 -11.04 -18.58 10.91
CA GLY A 222 -11.99 -19.71 10.82
C GLY A 222 -13.06 -19.49 9.75
N PHE A 223 -13.63 -18.29 9.70
CA PHE A 223 -14.60 -17.90 8.67
C PHE A 223 -13.99 -17.90 7.27
N VAL A 224 -12.81 -17.29 7.11
CA VAL A 224 -12.08 -17.28 5.82
C VAL A 224 -11.74 -18.71 5.37
N GLY A 225 -11.27 -19.55 6.29
CA GLY A 225 -11.03 -20.96 6.04
C GLY A 225 -12.29 -21.68 5.56
N ALA A 226 -13.43 -21.49 6.23
CA ALA A 226 -14.70 -22.11 5.84
C ALA A 226 -15.12 -21.72 4.41
N VAL A 227 -15.04 -20.43 4.06
CA VAL A 227 -15.36 -19.94 2.70
C VAL A 227 -14.43 -20.54 1.65
N LEU A 228 -13.12 -20.54 1.89
CA LEU A 228 -12.13 -21.15 0.99
C LEU A 228 -12.34 -22.66 0.85
N GLY A 229 -12.73 -23.35 1.92
CA GLY A 229 -13.07 -24.76 1.90
C GLY A 229 -14.27 -25.07 1.00
N ILE A 230 -15.34 -24.28 1.11
CA ILE A 230 -16.54 -24.41 0.26
C ILE A 230 -16.17 -24.17 -1.21
N ILE A 231 -15.43 -23.10 -1.51
CA ILE A 231 -14.94 -22.81 -2.86
C ILE A 231 -14.11 -23.98 -3.39
N GLY A 232 -13.21 -24.53 -2.57
CA GLY A 232 -12.40 -25.69 -2.94
C GLY A 232 -13.26 -26.91 -3.32
N VAL A 233 -14.29 -27.23 -2.53
CA VAL A 233 -15.19 -28.36 -2.82
C VAL A 233 -15.94 -28.13 -4.14
N VAL A 234 -16.43 -26.91 -4.38
CA VAL A 234 -17.11 -26.55 -5.64
C VAL A 234 -16.16 -26.70 -6.83
N LEU A 235 -14.92 -26.22 -6.72
CA LEU A 235 -13.91 -26.33 -7.77
C LEU A 235 -13.54 -27.79 -8.07
N VAL A 236 -13.38 -28.63 -7.04
CA VAL A 236 -13.13 -30.06 -7.22
C VAL A 236 -14.31 -30.75 -7.89
N GLY A 237 -15.55 -30.43 -7.49
CA GLY A 237 -16.75 -30.94 -8.15
C GLY A 237 -16.85 -30.54 -9.61
N ALA A 238 -16.57 -29.27 -9.93
CA ALA A 238 -16.53 -28.76 -11.31
C ALA A 238 -15.43 -29.45 -12.13
N LEU A 239 -14.27 -29.71 -11.54
CA LEU A 239 -13.17 -30.43 -12.19
C LEU A 239 -13.54 -31.89 -12.49
N ILE A 240 -14.17 -32.59 -11.55
CA ILE A 240 -14.64 -33.97 -11.75
C ILE A 240 -15.71 -34.01 -12.86
N LEU A 241 -16.63 -33.05 -12.87
CA LEU A 241 -17.66 -32.92 -13.90
C LEU A 241 -17.04 -32.64 -15.28
N LEU A 242 -16.04 -31.76 -15.36
CA LEU A 242 -15.31 -31.50 -16.60
C LEU A 242 -14.60 -32.77 -17.11
N ILE A 243 -13.94 -33.50 -16.22
CA ILE A 243 -13.29 -34.78 -16.55
C ILE A 243 -14.33 -35.81 -17.03
N PHE A 244 -15.50 -35.86 -16.42
CA PHE A 244 -16.59 -36.74 -16.84
C PHE A 244 -17.03 -36.45 -18.28
N PHE A 245 -17.28 -35.19 -18.64
CA PHE A 245 -17.63 -34.82 -20.02
C PHE A 245 -16.50 -35.13 -21.00
N LEU A 246 -15.25 -34.92 -20.59
CA LEU A 246 -14.07 -35.21 -21.41
C LEU A 246 -13.93 -36.71 -21.73
N ILE A 247 -14.34 -37.60 -20.82
CA ILE A 247 -14.28 -39.06 -21.01
C ILE A 247 -15.50 -39.60 -21.76
N PHE A 248 -16.72 -39.19 -21.39
CA PHE A 248 -17.96 -39.85 -21.84
C PHE A 248 -18.64 -39.14 -23.00
N GLU A 249 -18.54 -37.81 -23.11
CA GLU A 249 -19.25 -37.02 -24.12
C GLU A 249 -18.39 -35.82 -24.59
N PRO A 250 -17.27 -36.08 -25.30
CA PRO A 250 -16.31 -35.05 -25.70
C PRO A 250 -16.93 -33.99 -26.64
N GLY A 251 -18.05 -34.31 -27.29
CA GLY A 251 -18.80 -33.39 -28.16
C GLY A 251 -19.41 -32.19 -27.42
N VAL A 252 -19.67 -32.29 -26.12
CA VAL A 252 -20.17 -31.15 -25.31
C VAL A 252 -19.14 -30.02 -25.23
N LEU A 253 -17.85 -30.35 -25.31
CA LEU A 253 -16.76 -29.37 -25.27
C LEU A 253 -16.64 -28.59 -26.60
N ASN A 254 -17.19 -29.10 -27.73
CA ASN A 254 -17.15 -28.42 -29.04
C ASN A 254 -17.86 -27.08 -29.04
N GLY A 255 -18.89 -26.92 -28.20
CA GLY A 255 -19.60 -25.64 -28.04
C GLY A 255 -18.82 -24.60 -27.23
N PHE A 256 -17.84 -25.02 -26.43
CA PHE A 256 -17.05 -24.12 -25.57
C PHE A 256 -15.70 -23.75 -26.17
N ALA A 257 -15.04 -24.67 -26.89
CA ALA A 257 -13.72 -24.45 -27.47
C ALA A 257 -13.49 -25.28 -28.75
N PRO A 258 -13.96 -24.80 -29.92
CA PRO A 258 -13.90 -25.55 -31.18
C PRO A 258 -12.47 -25.86 -31.68
N ASP A 259 -11.51 -24.97 -31.39
CA ASP A 259 -10.10 -25.14 -31.83
C ASP A 259 -9.33 -26.19 -31.01
N ILE A 260 -9.80 -26.50 -29.80
CA ILE A 260 -9.16 -27.49 -28.91
C ILE A 260 -9.45 -28.91 -29.40
N ILE A 261 -10.61 -29.13 -30.03
CA ILE A 261 -11.14 -30.46 -30.32
C ILE A 261 -10.80 -30.98 -31.72
N SER A 262 -10.53 -30.08 -32.68
CA SER A 262 -10.10 -30.48 -34.03
C SER A 262 -8.81 -31.32 -34.02
N ASN A 263 -7.92 -31.09 -33.04
CA ASN A 263 -6.68 -31.85 -32.82
C ASN A 263 -6.83 -33.02 -31.83
N TRP A 264 -8.02 -33.20 -31.25
CA TRP A 264 -8.27 -34.12 -30.14
C TRP A 264 -8.48 -35.58 -30.59
N SER A 265 -8.83 -35.78 -31.86
CA SER A 265 -8.95 -37.09 -32.50
C SER A 265 -7.63 -37.87 -32.56
N SER A 266 -6.49 -37.22 -32.28
CA SER A 266 -5.15 -37.83 -32.23
C SER A 266 -4.78 -38.46 -30.89
N PHE A 267 -5.61 -38.30 -29.85
CA PHE A 267 -5.36 -38.94 -28.55
C PHE A 267 -6.07 -40.28 -28.45
N SER A 268 -5.30 -41.34 -28.16
CA SER A 268 -5.88 -42.66 -27.88
C SER A 268 -6.64 -42.66 -26.55
N PRO A 269 -7.71 -43.47 -26.38
CA PRO A 269 -8.56 -43.46 -25.19
C PRO A 269 -7.80 -43.66 -23.86
N ASP A 270 -6.74 -44.47 -23.88
CA ASP A 270 -5.83 -44.69 -22.73
C ASP A 270 -5.07 -43.41 -22.33
N LYS A 271 -4.63 -42.59 -23.30
CA LYS A 271 -3.95 -41.31 -23.03
C LYS A 271 -4.90 -40.24 -22.50
N MET A 272 -6.15 -40.26 -22.94
CA MET A 272 -7.18 -39.35 -22.42
C MET A 272 -7.45 -39.59 -20.94
N VAL A 273 -7.52 -40.85 -20.53
CA VAL A 273 -7.66 -41.24 -19.12
C VAL A 273 -6.44 -40.76 -18.32
N LEU A 274 -5.22 -40.95 -18.84
CA LEU A 274 -3.99 -40.51 -18.15
C LEU A 274 -3.89 -38.98 -18.01
N ILE A 275 -4.22 -38.20 -19.04
CA ILE A 275 -4.26 -36.73 -18.95
C ILE A 275 -5.30 -36.30 -17.92
N SER A 276 -6.48 -36.93 -17.92
CA SER A 276 -7.55 -36.61 -16.98
C SER A 276 -7.14 -36.88 -15.52
N ILE A 277 -6.52 -38.03 -15.25
CA ILE A 277 -5.97 -38.37 -13.93
C ILE A 277 -4.86 -37.38 -13.53
N SER A 278 -3.99 -37.01 -14.47
CA SER A 278 -2.89 -36.07 -14.19
C SER A 278 -3.40 -34.66 -13.83
N LEU A 279 -4.43 -34.15 -14.52
CA LEU A 279 -5.06 -32.87 -14.23
C LEU A 279 -5.77 -32.89 -12.86
N LEU A 280 -6.44 -34.00 -12.53
CA LEU A 280 -7.04 -34.20 -11.21
C LEU A 280 -5.98 -34.13 -10.10
N LEU A 281 -4.80 -34.72 -10.30
CA LEU A 281 -3.73 -34.67 -9.31
C LEU A 281 -3.09 -33.27 -9.22
N ILE A 282 -2.80 -32.63 -10.35
CA ILE A 282 -2.15 -31.31 -10.39
C ILE A 282 -3.02 -30.22 -9.75
N ILE A 283 -4.32 -30.23 -10.02
CA ILE A 283 -5.27 -29.21 -9.55
C ILE A 283 -5.94 -29.66 -8.23
N GLY A 284 -6.32 -30.92 -8.13
CA GLY A 284 -7.02 -31.46 -6.96
C GLY A 284 -6.14 -31.56 -5.71
N CYS A 285 -4.84 -31.89 -5.82
CA CYS A 285 -3.97 -31.94 -4.64
C CYS A 285 -3.79 -30.58 -3.95
N PRO A 286 -3.49 -29.46 -4.65
CA PRO A 286 -3.47 -28.13 -4.05
C PRO A 286 -4.81 -27.73 -3.40
N ILE A 287 -5.93 -27.99 -4.07
CA ILE A 287 -7.25 -27.67 -3.52
C ILE A 287 -7.54 -28.52 -2.27
N PHE A 288 -7.19 -29.80 -2.29
CA PHE A 288 -7.30 -30.67 -1.11
C PHE A 288 -6.47 -30.15 0.06
N LEU A 289 -5.25 -29.67 -0.18
CA LEU A 289 -4.42 -29.04 0.87
C LEU A 289 -5.07 -27.78 1.44
N LEU A 290 -5.69 -26.95 0.59
CA LEU A 290 -6.42 -25.76 1.03
C LEU A 290 -7.64 -26.13 1.89
N ILE A 291 -8.45 -27.10 1.45
CA ILE A 291 -9.60 -27.61 2.22
C ILE A 291 -9.14 -28.21 3.55
N TYR A 292 -8.09 -29.02 3.53
CA TYR A 292 -7.53 -29.64 4.73
C TYR A 292 -7.04 -28.58 5.73
N TRP A 293 -6.33 -27.55 5.24
CA TRP A 293 -5.86 -26.44 6.06
C TRP A 293 -7.03 -25.64 6.65
N ALA A 294 -8.07 -25.38 5.86
CA ALA A 294 -9.30 -24.74 6.33
C ALA A 294 -9.99 -25.53 7.45
N VAL A 295 -10.19 -26.84 7.24
CA VAL A 295 -10.79 -27.73 8.26
C VAL A 295 -9.92 -27.82 9.50
N LYS A 296 -8.59 -27.84 9.36
CA LYS A 296 -7.65 -27.81 10.48
C LYS A 296 -7.82 -26.54 11.32
N LEU A 297 -7.96 -25.40 10.66
CA LEU A 297 -8.08 -24.11 11.32
C LEU A 297 -9.39 -24.00 12.12
N ILE A 298 -10.48 -24.59 11.62
CA ILE A 298 -11.78 -24.66 12.31
C ILE A 298 -11.78 -25.70 13.44
N SER A 299 -11.22 -26.89 13.22
CA SER A 299 -11.26 -28.02 14.16
C SER A 299 -10.28 -27.89 15.34
N GLY A 300 -9.35 -26.94 15.29
CA GLY A 300 -8.40 -26.67 16.38
C GLY A 300 -7.38 -27.79 16.63
N ARG A 301 -7.33 -28.82 15.77
CA ARG A 301 -6.38 -29.93 15.88
C ARG A 301 -4.98 -29.48 15.46
N ARG A 302 -4.00 -29.66 16.36
CA ARG A 302 -2.61 -29.23 16.13
C ARG A 302 -1.76 -30.27 15.40
N ASP A 303 -2.10 -31.54 15.55
CA ASP A 303 -1.30 -32.64 15.04
C ASP A 303 -1.73 -33.05 13.64
N THR A 304 -0.83 -32.81 12.68
CA THR A 304 -0.91 -33.40 11.35
C THR A 304 0.06 -34.57 11.30
N PRO A 305 -0.38 -35.80 11.00
CA PRO A 305 0.57 -36.86 10.74
C PRO A 305 1.40 -36.42 9.53
N ARG A 306 2.72 -36.22 9.73
CA ARG A 306 3.64 -35.73 8.68
C ARG A 306 3.51 -36.57 7.40
N THR A 307 3.13 -37.83 7.53
CA THR A 307 2.89 -38.78 6.44
C THR A 307 1.81 -38.31 5.46
N ALA A 308 0.69 -37.73 5.91
CA ALA A 308 -0.40 -37.34 5.01
C ALA A 308 0.00 -36.22 4.04
N SER A 309 0.76 -35.23 4.52
CA SER A 309 1.26 -34.14 3.68
C SER A 309 2.29 -34.63 2.66
N TRP A 310 3.17 -35.56 3.05
CA TRP A 310 4.13 -36.17 2.13
C TRP A 310 3.45 -37.03 1.06
N VAL A 311 2.40 -37.79 1.42
CA VAL A 311 1.61 -38.58 0.45
C VAL A 311 0.98 -37.67 -0.60
N VAL A 312 0.34 -36.56 -0.20
CA VAL A 312 -0.26 -35.61 -1.15
C VAL A 312 0.79 -34.96 -2.05
N LEU A 313 1.97 -34.62 -1.50
CA LEU A 313 3.07 -34.06 -2.29
C LEU A 313 3.59 -35.06 -3.32
N ILE A 314 3.77 -36.33 -2.94
CA ILE A 314 4.19 -37.40 -3.86
C ILE A 314 3.15 -37.59 -4.97
N LEU A 315 1.85 -37.59 -4.63
CA LEU A 315 0.78 -37.68 -5.61
C LEU A 315 0.75 -36.50 -6.58
N TRP A 316 1.02 -35.29 -6.09
CA TRP A 316 1.10 -34.09 -6.92
C TRP A 316 2.29 -34.15 -7.90
N ILE A 317 3.47 -34.55 -7.41
CA ILE A 317 4.67 -34.74 -8.25
C ILE A 317 4.43 -35.86 -9.28
N ALA A 318 3.78 -36.95 -8.89
CA ALA A 318 3.39 -38.02 -9.80
C ALA A 318 2.43 -37.52 -10.89
N GLY A 319 1.47 -36.65 -10.53
CA GLY A 319 0.59 -35.98 -11.47
C GLY A 319 1.35 -35.13 -12.50
N LEU A 320 2.32 -34.33 -12.04
CA LEU A 320 3.19 -33.55 -12.92
C LEU A 320 4.00 -34.43 -13.87
N PHE A 321 4.58 -35.53 -13.36
CA PHE A 321 5.34 -36.46 -14.18
C PHE A 321 4.46 -37.18 -15.21
N MET A 322 3.25 -37.60 -14.84
CA MET A 322 2.27 -38.19 -15.76
C MET A 322 1.84 -37.19 -16.83
N PHE A 323 1.53 -35.95 -16.46
CA PHE A 323 1.18 -34.90 -17.41
C PHE A 323 2.33 -34.63 -18.38
N TYR A 324 3.56 -34.54 -17.87
CA TYR A 324 4.75 -34.36 -18.69
C TYR A 324 5.00 -35.55 -19.61
N SER A 325 4.87 -36.79 -19.13
CA SER A 325 5.08 -38.01 -19.93
C SER A 325 4.06 -38.13 -21.07
N VAL A 326 2.78 -37.87 -20.80
CA VAL A 326 1.74 -37.92 -21.84
C VAL A 326 1.83 -36.70 -22.76
N GLY A 327 2.10 -35.52 -22.22
CA GLY A 327 2.34 -34.29 -22.99
C GLY A 327 3.55 -34.40 -23.92
N ALA A 328 4.68 -34.92 -23.43
CA ALA A 328 5.88 -35.15 -24.22
C ALA A 328 5.65 -36.24 -25.29
N ASN A 329 4.91 -37.31 -24.98
CA ASN A 329 4.56 -38.32 -25.99
C ASN A 329 3.56 -37.81 -27.03
N ALA A 330 2.60 -36.97 -26.64
CA ALA A 330 1.70 -36.30 -27.57
C ALA A 330 2.48 -35.35 -28.47
N PHE A 331 3.43 -34.60 -27.91
CA PHE A 331 4.35 -33.73 -28.63
C PHE A 331 5.27 -34.49 -29.61
N ILE A 332 5.84 -35.62 -29.18
CA ILE A 332 6.70 -36.48 -30.00
C ILE A 332 5.90 -37.20 -31.10
N ASN A 333 4.68 -37.66 -30.82
CA ASN A 333 3.83 -38.29 -31.84
C ASN A 333 3.24 -37.27 -32.82
N PHE A 334 2.93 -36.05 -32.37
CA PHE A 334 2.57 -34.94 -33.24
C PHE A 334 3.70 -34.63 -34.24
N HIS A 335 4.96 -34.72 -33.80
CA HIS A 335 6.14 -34.59 -34.66
C HIS A 335 6.32 -35.76 -35.67
N ARG A 336 5.68 -36.92 -35.47
CA ARG A 336 5.89 -38.14 -36.28
C ARG A 336 4.82 -38.41 -37.35
N HIS A 337 3.68 -37.71 -37.33
CA HIS A 337 2.56 -37.94 -38.26
C HIS A 337 2.13 -36.72 -39.09
N HIS A 338 2.74 -35.56 -38.90
CA HIS A 338 2.54 -34.42 -39.80
C HIS A 338 3.75 -34.24 -40.72
N ASP A 339 3.54 -34.47 -42.03
CA ASP A 339 4.33 -33.87 -43.14
C ASP A 339 4.16 -32.32 -43.21
N GLN A 340 3.81 -31.70 -42.08
CA GLN A 340 3.87 -30.28 -41.79
C GLN A 340 4.69 -30.14 -40.51
N GLY A 341 5.99 -30.40 -40.61
CA GLY A 341 6.86 -30.51 -39.46
C GLY A 341 6.99 -29.17 -38.75
N TYR A 342 6.66 -29.13 -37.46
CA TYR A 342 7.29 -28.21 -36.51
C TYR A 342 8.66 -28.78 -36.19
N SER A 343 9.71 -28.11 -36.65
CA SER A 343 11.09 -28.60 -36.50
C SER A 343 11.80 -27.89 -35.34
N LEU A 344 11.89 -28.56 -34.18
CA LEU A 344 12.80 -28.15 -33.11
C LEU A 344 14.24 -28.42 -33.51
N PHE A 345 14.87 -27.42 -34.10
CA PHE A 345 16.29 -27.42 -34.40
C PHE A 345 17.08 -26.85 -33.22
N TRP A 346 17.91 -27.69 -32.60
CA TRP A 346 19.00 -27.26 -31.73
C TRP A 346 20.12 -26.74 -32.61
N ASP A 347 20.27 -25.43 -32.70
CA ASP A 347 21.29 -24.82 -33.54
C ASP A 347 22.12 -23.82 -32.74
N ASN A 348 23.42 -24.07 -32.68
CA ASN A 348 24.40 -23.27 -31.97
C ASN A 348 24.63 -21.94 -32.70
N GLY A 349 23.75 -20.94 -32.52
CA GLY A 349 24.00 -19.49 -32.53
C GLY A 349 24.68 -18.78 -33.73
N ASP A 350 25.43 -19.46 -34.59
CA ASP A 350 26.38 -18.88 -35.56
C ASP A 350 26.00 -19.13 -37.01
N LYS A 351 24.74 -19.51 -37.28
CA LYS A 351 24.28 -19.53 -38.67
C LYS A 351 24.18 -18.11 -39.24
N PRO A 352 24.67 -17.87 -40.47
CA PRO A 352 24.64 -16.58 -41.13
C PRO A 352 23.20 -16.18 -41.51
N TYR A 353 22.97 -14.87 -41.61
CA TYR A 353 21.78 -14.34 -42.26
C TYR A 353 21.84 -14.63 -43.76
N GLU A 354 20.70 -14.96 -44.34
CA GLU A 354 20.49 -15.09 -45.77
C GLU A 354 19.38 -14.11 -46.17
N ASP A 355 19.64 -13.38 -47.25
CA ASP A 355 18.74 -12.37 -47.78
C ASP A 355 17.90 -12.98 -48.92
N GLU A 356 16.59 -12.81 -48.86
CA GLU A 356 15.65 -13.19 -49.91
C GLU A 356 14.77 -12.00 -50.27
N ILE A 357 14.76 -11.66 -51.55
CA ILE A 357 13.87 -10.64 -52.10
C ILE A 357 12.57 -11.35 -52.50
N ARG A 358 11.45 -10.84 -52.01
CA ARG A 358 10.12 -11.40 -52.26
C ARG A 358 9.27 -10.43 -53.03
N GLU A 359 8.56 -10.94 -54.03
CA GLU A 359 7.52 -10.17 -54.70
C GLU A 359 6.32 -10.04 -53.77
N CYS A 360 5.79 -8.82 -53.65
CA CYS A 360 4.59 -8.55 -52.87
C CYS A 360 3.61 -7.72 -53.70
N GLY A 361 2.32 -7.95 -53.50
CA GLY A 361 1.26 -7.15 -54.10
C GLY A 361 1.24 -5.73 -53.51
N SER A 362 0.34 -4.87 -54.00
CA SER A 362 0.16 -3.54 -53.41
C SER A 362 -0.48 -3.62 -52.02
N PHE A 363 0.08 -2.91 -51.05
CA PHE A 363 -0.44 -2.79 -49.70
C PHE A 363 -0.34 -1.34 -49.19
N ASN A 364 -1.22 -0.98 -48.27
CA ASN A 364 -1.22 0.30 -47.54
C ASN A 364 -1.17 0.09 -46.02
N ALA A 365 -1.13 -1.17 -45.58
CA ALA A 365 -1.08 -1.56 -44.18
C ALA A 365 -0.05 -2.67 -43.96
N ILE A 366 0.57 -2.70 -42.78
CA ILE A 366 1.55 -3.72 -42.39
C ILE A 366 1.13 -4.31 -41.03
N ASP A 367 1.10 -5.63 -40.92
CA ASP A 367 0.85 -6.37 -39.68
C ASP A 367 2.04 -7.30 -39.41
N LEU A 368 2.79 -6.98 -38.35
CA LEU A 368 3.95 -7.73 -37.88
C LEU A 368 3.56 -8.58 -36.68
N SER A 369 3.98 -9.84 -36.67
CA SER A 369 3.80 -10.72 -35.52
C SER A 369 5.06 -11.56 -35.27
N GLY A 370 5.73 -11.31 -34.13
CA GLY A 370 6.89 -12.09 -33.69
C GLY A 370 8.06 -11.24 -33.20
N ASN A 371 9.29 -11.71 -33.46
CA ASN A 371 10.55 -11.01 -33.21
C ASN A 371 11.09 -10.42 -34.53
N ILE A 372 10.65 -9.21 -34.88
CA ILE A 372 10.87 -8.62 -36.22
C ILE A 372 11.52 -7.24 -36.10
N GLU A 373 12.60 -7.02 -36.84
CA GLU A 373 13.21 -5.71 -37.07
C GLU A 373 12.81 -5.21 -38.47
N LEU A 374 11.89 -4.24 -38.52
CA LEU A 374 11.37 -3.64 -39.73
C LEU A 374 12.06 -2.31 -40.04
N GLU A 375 12.68 -2.23 -41.20
CA GLU A 375 13.18 -1.00 -41.79
C GLU A 375 12.20 -0.52 -42.88
N LEU A 376 11.60 0.64 -42.66
CA LEU A 376 10.69 1.30 -43.60
C LEU A 376 11.45 2.29 -44.49
N ARG A 377 11.15 2.21 -45.78
CA ARG A 377 11.61 3.18 -46.79
C ARG A 377 10.41 3.76 -47.53
N ASN A 378 10.41 5.07 -47.69
CA ASN A 378 9.39 5.78 -48.45
C ASN A 378 9.86 5.89 -49.91
N ASP A 379 9.61 4.84 -50.70
CA ASP A 379 9.91 4.81 -52.14
C ASP A 379 8.66 4.34 -52.91
N SER A 380 8.53 4.84 -54.14
CA SER A 380 7.57 4.42 -55.15
C SER A 380 7.77 2.95 -55.57
N THR A 381 9.00 2.44 -55.47
CA THR A 381 9.30 1.04 -55.76
C THR A 381 8.90 0.18 -54.56
N LYS A 382 7.99 -0.78 -54.79
CA LYS A 382 7.52 -1.70 -53.76
C LYS A 382 8.47 -2.88 -53.72
N ASP A 383 9.40 -2.85 -52.78
CA ASP A 383 10.30 -3.96 -52.51
C ASP A 383 10.04 -4.55 -51.12
N LEU A 384 10.22 -5.86 -51.02
CA LEU A 384 10.19 -6.58 -49.77
C LEU A 384 11.42 -7.47 -49.72
N LYS A 385 12.32 -7.14 -48.79
CA LYS A 385 13.51 -7.93 -48.51
C LYS A 385 13.38 -8.54 -47.13
N VAL A 386 13.47 -9.86 -47.05
CA VAL A 386 13.47 -10.60 -45.79
C VAL A 386 14.86 -11.17 -45.58
N SER A 387 15.41 -10.99 -44.40
CA SER A 387 16.71 -11.49 -44.00
C SER A 387 16.58 -12.23 -42.68
N PHE A 388 16.89 -13.52 -42.70
CA PHE A 388 16.84 -14.36 -41.52
C PHE A 388 17.86 -15.50 -41.62
N VAL A 389 17.92 -16.34 -40.60
CA VAL A 389 18.92 -17.40 -40.53
C VAL A 389 18.66 -18.46 -41.59
N LYS A 390 19.74 -18.83 -42.31
CA LYS A 390 19.73 -19.85 -43.36
C LYS A 390 19.05 -21.14 -42.88
N GLY A 391 18.08 -21.62 -43.67
CA GLY A 391 17.25 -22.80 -43.38
C GLY A 391 15.90 -22.49 -42.70
N TYR A 392 15.75 -21.32 -42.06
CA TYR A 392 14.48 -20.87 -41.46
C TYR A 392 13.77 -19.81 -42.29
N LEU A 393 14.42 -19.26 -43.32
CA LEU A 393 13.81 -18.26 -44.21
C LEU A 393 12.47 -18.69 -44.82
N PRO A 394 12.27 -19.96 -45.26
CA PRO A 394 10.98 -20.44 -45.77
C PRO A 394 9.84 -20.45 -44.73
N ARG A 395 10.17 -20.39 -43.43
CA ARG A 395 9.22 -20.37 -42.31
C ARG A 395 8.70 -18.96 -42.00
N VAL A 396 9.42 -17.93 -42.48
CA VAL A 396 8.93 -16.56 -42.44
C VAL A 396 7.88 -16.42 -43.54
N ILE A 397 6.62 -16.17 -43.16
CA ILE A 397 5.52 -15.99 -44.09
C ILE A 397 5.30 -14.50 -44.35
N THR A 398 5.25 -14.15 -45.62
CA THR A 398 4.94 -12.80 -46.11
C THR A 398 3.79 -12.90 -47.09
N LYS A 399 2.62 -12.39 -46.72
CA LYS A 399 1.42 -12.46 -47.58
C LYS A 399 0.69 -11.11 -47.61
N VAL A 400 0.14 -10.75 -48.77
CA VAL A 400 -0.70 -9.56 -48.91
C VAL A 400 -2.14 -10.00 -49.07
N GLU A 401 -3.00 -9.64 -48.11
CA GLU A 401 -4.44 -9.93 -48.14
C GLU A 401 -5.20 -8.63 -47.83
N ASN A 402 -6.19 -8.28 -48.66
CA ASN A 402 -7.01 -7.08 -48.49
C ASN A 402 -6.22 -5.76 -48.33
N GLY A 403 -5.06 -5.64 -48.98
CA GLY A 403 -4.18 -4.46 -48.89
C GLY A 403 -3.31 -4.40 -47.62
N VAL A 404 -3.32 -5.46 -46.79
CA VAL A 404 -2.47 -5.60 -45.61
C VAL A 404 -1.34 -6.59 -45.90
N LEU A 405 -0.09 -6.16 -45.69
CA LEU A 405 1.09 -7.02 -45.70
C LEU A 405 1.26 -7.67 -44.33
N TYR A 406 1.00 -8.97 -44.25
CA TYR A 406 1.23 -9.78 -43.07
C TYR A 406 2.64 -10.36 -43.11
N ILE A 407 3.39 -10.13 -42.03
CA ILE A 407 4.72 -10.69 -41.82
C ILE A 407 4.71 -11.40 -40.46
N TYR A 408 4.83 -12.72 -40.50
CA TYR A 408 4.83 -13.56 -39.32
C TYR A 408 5.67 -14.82 -39.55
N SER A 409 5.91 -15.58 -38.49
CA SER A 409 6.52 -16.90 -38.58
C SER A 409 5.46 -17.97 -38.37
N ASP A 410 5.48 -19.04 -39.17
CA ASP A 410 4.63 -20.23 -38.96
C ASP A 410 5.05 -21.02 -37.70
N GLU A 411 6.29 -20.86 -37.24
CA GLU A 411 6.84 -21.48 -36.04
C GLU A 411 7.30 -20.44 -35.00
N VAL A 412 7.22 -20.81 -33.71
CA VAL A 412 7.81 -20.02 -32.62
C VAL A 412 9.26 -20.43 -32.42
N PHE A 413 10.19 -19.55 -32.77
CA PHE A 413 11.63 -19.81 -32.61
C PHE A 413 12.10 -19.55 -31.17
N LEU A 414 11.77 -20.45 -30.24
CA LEU A 414 12.09 -20.30 -28.80
C LEU A 414 13.59 -20.25 -28.47
N PHE A 415 14.44 -20.83 -29.31
CA PHE A 415 15.89 -20.92 -29.08
C PHE A 415 16.72 -19.99 -29.97
N GLN A 416 16.07 -19.22 -30.85
CA GLN A 416 16.74 -18.31 -31.76
C GLN A 416 16.48 -16.86 -31.37
N ASN A 417 17.42 -16.26 -30.64
CA ASN A 417 17.32 -14.87 -30.20
C ASN A 417 17.70 -13.84 -31.29
N LYS A 418 17.69 -14.25 -32.57
CA LYS A 418 17.97 -13.36 -33.71
C LYS A 418 16.64 -12.81 -34.24
N PRO A 419 16.49 -11.49 -34.44
CA PRO A 419 15.29 -10.93 -35.07
C PRO A 419 15.23 -11.27 -36.56
N ILE A 420 14.02 -11.42 -37.09
CA ILE A 420 13.79 -11.44 -38.54
C ILE A 420 13.93 -10.01 -39.03
N LYS A 421 14.92 -9.76 -39.90
CA LYS A 421 15.14 -8.43 -40.47
C LYS A 421 14.32 -8.29 -41.74
N VAL A 422 13.53 -7.24 -41.81
CA VAL A 422 12.66 -6.98 -42.96
C VAL A 422 12.87 -5.56 -43.42
N SER A 423 13.12 -5.35 -44.71
CA SER A 423 13.09 -4.04 -45.33
C SER A 423 11.90 -3.96 -46.27
N VAL A 424 11.06 -2.95 -46.06
CA VAL A 424 9.86 -2.69 -46.86
C VAL A 424 9.95 -1.29 -47.44
N SER A 425 9.79 -1.18 -48.75
CA SER A 425 9.59 0.11 -49.42
C SER A 425 8.15 0.26 -49.88
N SER A 426 7.51 1.37 -49.51
CA SER A 426 6.17 1.75 -49.99
C SER A 426 5.91 3.24 -49.71
N ASP A 427 5.16 3.88 -50.59
CA ASP A 427 4.78 5.30 -50.53
C ASP A 427 3.40 5.56 -49.89
N SER A 428 2.70 4.50 -49.49
CA SER A 428 1.26 4.56 -49.17
C SER A 428 0.90 3.90 -47.84
N ILE A 429 1.85 3.75 -46.92
CA ILE A 429 1.62 3.12 -45.62
C ILE A 429 0.79 4.06 -44.72
N GLN A 430 -0.41 3.62 -44.36
CA GLN A 430 -1.35 4.31 -43.49
C GLN A 430 -1.54 3.60 -42.15
N TYR A 431 -1.27 2.30 -42.08
CA TYR A 431 -1.52 1.49 -40.89
C TYR A 431 -0.36 0.54 -40.63
N LEU A 432 0.16 0.54 -39.41
CA LEU A 432 1.20 -0.38 -38.97
C LEU A 432 0.82 -0.97 -37.63
N THR A 433 0.71 -2.29 -37.54
CA THR A 433 0.54 -3.01 -36.29
C THR A 433 1.73 -3.91 -36.05
N ALA A 434 2.28 -3.86 -34.84
CA ALA A 434 3.36 -4.73 -34.42
C ALA A 434 2.99 -5.46 -33.13
N LYS A 435 2.98 -6.80 -33.22
CA LYS A 435 2.61 -7.71 -32.14
C LYS A 435 3.84 -8.52 -31.72
N GLY A 436 4.19 -8.48 -30.44
CA GLY A 436 5.32 -9.23 -29.89
C GLY A 436 6.53 -8.34 -29.59
N ALA A 437 7.71 -8.76 -30.06
CA ALA A 437 8.98 -8.08 -29.84
C ALA A 437 9.48 -7.45 -31.14
N CYS A 438 8.93 -6.30 -31.50
CA CYS A 438 9.23 -5.68 -32.79
C CYS A 438 10.07 -4.41 -32.63
N LYS A 439 10.99 -4.19 -33.56
CA LYS A 439 11.72 -2.93 -33.69
C LYS A 439 11.40 -2.33 -35.06
N ILE A 440 10.91 -1.10 -35.09
CA ILE A 440 10.49 -0.43 -36.33
C ILE A 440 11.31 0.84 -36.48
N GLU A 441 11.95 1.01 -37.64
CA GLU A 441 12.74 2.19 -37.95
C GLU A 441 12.36 2.73 -39.32
N SER A 442 12.22 4.05 -39.46
CA SER A 442 12.10 4.69 -40.78
C SER A 442 13.41 5.36 -41.15
N LYS A 443 13.96 5.05 -42.34
CA LYS A 443 15.17 5.73 -42.84
C LYS A 443 14.92 7.15 -43.35
N TYR A 444 13.70 7.42 -43.80
CA TYR A 444 13.29 8.68 -44.39
C TYR A 444 11.90 9.09 -43.88
N PRO A 445 11.55 10.39 -43.93
CA PRO A 445 10.25 10.86 -43.49
C PRO A 445 9.10 10.18 -44.25
N LEU A 446 8.21 9.52 -43.51
CA LEU A 446 6.98 8.94 -44.03
C LEU A 446 5.96 10.05 -44.24
N THR A 447 5.55 10.29 -45.49
CA THR A 447 4.57 11.36 -45.82
C THR A 447 3.23 10.73 -46.14
N THR A 448 2.21 10.98 -45.32
CA THR A 448 0.87 10.42 -45.49
C THR A 448 -0.22 11.37 -45.01
N LYS A 449 -1.47 11.09 -45.40
CA LYS A 449 -2.63 11.84 -44.91
C LYS A 449 -2.93 11.47 -43.46
N ASP A 450 -3.16 10.19 -43.22
CA ASP A 450 -3.49 9.64 -41.92
C ASP A 450 -2.56 8.45 -41.65
N PHE A 451 -2.11 8.31 -40.40
CA PHE A 451 -1.22 7.24 -39.99
C PHE A 451 -1.68 6.65 -38.66
N THR A 452 -1.72 5.33 -38.56
CA THR A 452 -2.02 4.62 -37.30
C THR A 452 -0.91 3.63 -36.99
N LEU A 453 -0.31 3.77 -35.82
CA LEU A 453 0.71 2.87 -35.30
C LEU A 453 0.21 2.17 -34.04
N ASN A 454 0.12 0.85 -34.09
CA ASN A 454 -0.28 0.01 -32.96
C ASN A 454 0.89 -0.85 -32.51
N LEU A 455 1.36 -0.65 -31.28
CA LEU A 455 2.42 -1.44 -30.65
C LEU A 455 1.82 -2.29 -29.54
N LEU A 456 1.77 -3.61 -29.75
CA LEU A 456 1.17 -4.59 -28.85
C LEU A 456 2.25 -5.54 -28.35
N GLY A 457 2.65 -5.41 -27.08
CA GLY A 457 3.70 -6.23 -26.46
C GLY A 457 4.92 -5.41 -26.04
N ALA A 458 6.12 -5.85 -26.45
CA ALA A 458 7.38 -5.26 -26.07
C ALA A 458 8.14 -4.74 -27.30
N SER A 459 7.75 -3.56 -27.78
CA SER A 459 8.21 -3.05 -29.08
C SER A 459 8.96 -1.72 -28.97
N GLN A 460 9.81 -1.43 -29.95
CA GLN A 460 10.47 -0.14 -30.13
C GLN A 460 10.12 0.44 -31.49
N ALA A 461 9.86 1.74 -31.56
CA ALA A 461 9.67 2.45 -32.82
C ALA A 461 10.48 3.75 -32.83
N ASP A 462 11.27 3.99 -33.87
CA ASP A 462 11.95 5.26 -34.17
C ASP A 462 11.50 5.72 -35.56
N LEU A 463 10.60 6.70 -35.61
CA LEU A 463 9.94 7.12 -36.84
C LEU A 463 10.03 8.63 -37.08
N ASP A 464 10.32 8.99 -38.33
CA ASP A 464 10.18 10.34 -38.87
C ASP A 464 8.93 10.38 -39.76
N VAL A 465 7.94 11.20 -39.38
CA VAL A 465 6.61 11.21 -40.00
C VAL A 465 6.13 12.63 -40.29
N ASN A 466 5.54 12.81 -41.47
CA ASN A 466 4.84 14.03 -41.89
C ASN A 466 3.38 13.68 -42.22
N VAL A 467 2.50 13.90 -41.25
CA VAL A 467 1.09 13.49 -41.31
C VAL A 467 0.19 14.72 -41.41
N SER A 468 -0.46 14.92 -42.56
CA SER A 468 -1.29 16.12 -42.79
C SER A 468 -2.65 16.09 -42.05
N GLY A 469 -3.12 14.90 -41.66
CA GLY A 469 -4.36 14.65 -40.94
C GLY A 469 -4.10 14.13 -39.51
N ILE A 470 -4.55 12.91 -39.23
CA ILE A 470 -4.49 12.32 -37.89
C ILE A 470 -3.36 11.28 -37.83
N PHE A 471 -2.45 11.46 -36.87
CA PHE A 471 -1.52 10.43 -36.44
C PHE A 471 -2.01 9.83 -35.12
N LYS A 472 -2.43 8.56 -35.18
CA LYS A 472 -2.83 7.79 -34.00
C LYS A 472 -1.72 6.81 -33.59
N LEU A 473 -1.37 6.82 -32.32
CA LEU A 473 -0.43 5.92 -31.68
C LEU A 473 -1.15 5.18 -30.55
N ASP A 474 -1.30 3.86 -30.65
CA ASP A 474 -1.78 3.01 -29.56
C ASP A 474 -0.66 2.08 -29.10
N VAL A 475 -0.20 2.26 -27.87
CA VAL A 475 0.84 1.45 -27.23
C VAL A 475 0.24 0.68 -26.07
N LYS A 476 0.33 -0.66 -26.14
CA LYS A 476 -0.14 -1.57 -25.09
C LYS A 476 0.97 -2.54 -24.72
N GLY A 477 1.51 -2.39 -23.51
CA GLY A 477 2.59 -3.23 -22.99
C GLY A 477 3.81 -2.44 -22.53
N ALA A 478 5.00 -2.94 -22.85
CA ALA A 478 6.29 -2.38 -22.43
C ALA A 478 7.08 -1.90 -23.65
N SER A 479 6.80 -0.69 -24.12
CA SER A 479 7.32 -0.21 -25.41
C SER A 479 7.96 1.17 -25.31
N LYS A 480 8.90 1.43 -26.21
CA LYS A 480 9.56 2.74 -26.36
C LYS A 480 9.31 3.30 -27.75
N VAL A 481 8.89 4.56 -27.83
CA VAL A 481 8.53 5.20 -29.10
C VAL A 481 9.23 6.55 -29.18
N ASP A 482 10.05 6.75 -30.20
CA ASP A 482 10.68 8.02 -30.55
C ASP A 482 10.08 8.51 -31.88
N LEU A 483 9.48 9.70 -31.86
CA LEU A 483 8.76 10.27 -33.01
C LEU A 483 9.29 11.67 -33.36
N ARG A 484 9.53 11.88 -34.66
CA ARG A 484 9.98 13.15 -35.25
C ARG A 484 9.08 13.58 -36.40
N GLY A 485 9.07 14.88 -36.70
CA GLY A 485 8.43 15.43 -37.90
C GLY A 485 7.24 16.34 -37.60
N THR A 486 6.15 16.20 -38.34
CA THR A 486 4.97 17.10 -38.22
C THR A 486 3.65 16.34 -38.27
N SER A 487 2.66 16.82 -37.51
CA SER A 487 1.28 16.30 -37.54
C SER A 487 0.24 17.41 -37.37
N ASN A 488 -0.94 17.28 -37.97
CA ASN A 488 -2.04 18.20 -37.66
C ASN A 488 -2.71 17.80 -36.32
N ILE A 489 -3.09 16.53 -36.18
CA ILE A 489 -3.67 15.97 -34.95
C ILE A 489 -2.86 14.74 -34.55
N PHE A 490 -2.29 14.76 -33.34
CA PHE A 490 -1.58 13.62 -32.76
C PHE A 490 -2.38 13.05 -31.59
N SER A 491 -2.78 11.78 -31.68
CA SER A 491 -3.48 11.05 -30.64
C SER A 491 -2.58 9.92 -30.13
N ALA A 492 -2.21 9.93 -28.85
CA ALA A 492 -1.32 8.95 -28.24
C ALA A 492 -1.99 8.28 -27.03
N ASN A 493 -2.17 6.96 -27.09
CA ASN A 493 -2.68 6.15 -25.99
C ASN A 493 -1.59 5.18 -25.51
N GLY A 494 -1.07 5.37 -24.31
CA GLY A 494 -0.05 4.50 -23.70
C GLY A 494 -0.57 3.76 -22.47
N ILE A 495 -0.73 2.44 -22.55
CA ILE A 495 -1.23 1.61 -21.45
C ILE A 495 -0.17 0.56 -21.08
N GLY A 496 0.27 0.56 -19.82
CA GLY A 496 1.25 -0.38 -19.29
C GLY A 496 2.52 0.32 -18.80
N ALA A 497 3.67 -0.06 -19.34
CA ALA A 497 4.99 0.49 -19.02
C ALA A 497 5.62 1.09 -20.28
N SER A 498 5.06 2.20 -20.77
CA SER A 498 5.43 2.78 -22.07
C SER A 498 6.18 4.10 -21.93
N ASP A 499 7.18 4.34 -22.78
CA ASP A 499 7.91 5.60 -22.90
C ASP A 499 7.68 6.16 -24.30
N ILE A 500 6.95 7.28 -24.40
CA ILE A 500 6.58 7.94 -25.65
C ILE A 500 7.30 9.28 -25.72
N ASN A 501 8.30 9.38 -26.60
CA ASN A 501 9.07 10.58 -26.84
C ASN A 501 8.72 11.19 -28.21
N ALA A 502 7.85 12.19 -28.20
CA ALA A 502 7.35 12.90 -29.37
C ALA A 502 7.59 14.42 -29.28
N TYR A 503 8.64 14.87 -28.59
CA TYR A 503 9.01 16.29 -28.55
C TYR A 503 9.42 16.87 -29.90
N GLU A 504 10.00 16.03 -30.77
CA GLU A 504 10.41 16.43 -32.11
C GLU A 504 9.29 16.28 -33.15
N LEU A 505 8.13 15.74 -32.74
CA LEU A 505 6.92 15.68 -33.56
C LEU A 505 6.05 16.92 -33.29
N LYS A 506 6.16 17.92 -34.17
CA LYS A 506 5.41 19.18 -34.02
C LYS A 506 3.95 18.98 -34.42
N ALA A 507 3.06 18.86 -33.44
CA ALA A 507 1.63 18.73 -33.65
C ALA A 507 0.87 20.05 -33.40
N LYS A 508 -0.24 20.28 -34.11
CA LYS A 508 -1.15 21.40 -33.78
C LYS A 508 -2.04 21.06 -32.60
N GLN A 509 -2.72 19.93 -32.69
CA GLN A 509 -3.61 19.41 -31.64
C GLN A 509 -3.08 18.08 -31.12
N VAL A 510 -3.02 17.93 -29.80
CA VAL A 510 -2.56 16.70 -29.14
C VAL A 510 -3.65 16.16 -28.22
N ASP A 511 -3.96 14.87 -28.33
CA ASP A 511 -4.76 14.11 -27.36
C ASP A 511 -3.89 12.97 -26.82
N VAL A 512 -3.50 13.04 -25.55
CA VAL A 512 -2.60 12.08 -24.93
C VAL A 512 -3.26 11.47 -23.69
N HIS A 513 -3.33 10.14 -23.68
CA HIS A 513 -3.81 9.35 -22.56
C HIS A 513 -2.73 8.35 -22.15
N VAL A 514 -2.27 8.40 -20.91
CA VAL A 514 -1.32 7.42 -20.36
C VAL A 514 -1.82 6.82 -19.05
N ALA A 515 -1.68 5.49 -18.91
CA ALA A 515 -2.10 4.75 -17.73
C ALA A 515 -1.09 3.67 -17.33
N GLY A 516 -0.90 3.48 -16.02
CA GLY A 516 0.01 2.47 -15.46
C GLY A 516 1.30 3.09 -14.95
N ALA A 517 2.43 2.76 -15.57
CA ALA A 517 3.77 3.28 -15.28
C ALA A 517 4.39 3.85 -16.58
N SER A 518 3.79 4.91 -17.13
CA SER A 518 4.12 5.40 -18.47
C SER A 518 4.56 6.87 -18.50
N HIS A 519 5.46 7.22 -19.42
CA HIS A 519 5.97 8.58 -19.66
C HIS A 519 5.60 9.03 -21.07
N ALA A 520 5.10 10.26 -21.22
CA ALA A 520 4.79 10.83 -22.54
C ALA A 520 5.30 12.27 -22.67
N LYS A 521 6.21 12.50 -23.62
CA LYS A 521 6.73 13.81 -24.01
C LYS A 521 6.13 14.20 -25.36
N VAL A 522 5.40 15.31 -25.43
CA VAL A 522 4.66 15.72 -26.64
C VAL A 522 4.86 17.20 -26.96
N PHE A 523 4.67 17.60 -28.23
CA PHE A 523 4.74 19.00 -28.64
C PHE A 523 3.43 19.46 -29.30
N ALA A 524 2.76 20.45 -28.71
CA ALA A 524 1.47 20.99 -29.17
C ALA A 524 1.54 22.51 -29.36
N THR A 525 1.01 23.02 -30.48
CA THR A 525 1.01 24.48 -30.78
C THR A 525 -0.34 25.17 -30.62
N GLU A 526 -1.47 24.45 -30.74
CA GLU A 526 -2.81 25.04 -30.65
C GLU A 526 -3.59 24.52 -29.44
N SER A 527 -3.66 23.20 -29.27
CA SER A 527 -4.43 22.60 -28.17
C SER A 527 -3.85 21.28 -27.68
N ILE A 528 -4.05 20.99 -26.40
CA ILE A 528 -3.74 19.70 -25.78
C ILE A 528 -4.85 19.24 -24.84
N LYS A 529 -5.20 17.96 -24.97
CA LYS A 529 -5.97 17.19 -23.99
C LYS A 529 -5.05 16.12 -23.41
N ALA A 530 -4.81 16.17 -22.10
CA ALA A 530 -3.89 15.29 -21.41
C ALA A 530 -4.59 14.55 -20.27
N GLU A 531 -4.55 13.22 -20.30
CA GLU A 531 -5.14 12.33 -19.31
C GLU A 531 -4.06 11.39 -18.77
N ALA A 532 -3.74 11.47 -17.46
CA ALA A 532 -2.72 10.64 -16.83
C ALA A 532 -3.29 9.89 -15.62
N PHE A 533 -3.07 8.57 -15.57
CA PHE A 533 -3.53 7.71 -14.48
C PHE A 533 -2.42 6.78 -13.95
N GLY A 534 -2.39 6.55 -12.64
CA GLY A 534 -1.40 5.67 -12.00
C GLY A 534 -0.09 6.39 -11.71
N ALA A 535 1.05 5.72 -11.90
CA ALA A 535 2.40 6.28 -11.78
C ALA A 535 2.88 6.76 -13.16
N SER A 536 2.15 7.72 -13.75
CA SER A 536 2.38 8.18 -15.12
C SER A 536 2.68 9.68 -15.18
N GLU A 537 3.49 10.10 -16.15
CA GLU A 537 3.89 11.50 -16.35
C GLU A 537 3.70 11.92 -17.80
N ILE A 538 3.17 13.14 -17.99
CA ILE A 538 3.01 13.78 -19.29
C ILE A 538 3.72 15.13 -19.27
N ASP A 539 4.65 15.34 -20.20
CA ASP A 539 5.29 16.62 -20.44
C ASP A 539 4.93 17.13 -21.83
N CYS A 540 4.38 18.35 -21.92
CA CYS A 540 4.07 18.99 -23.18
C CYS A 540 4.87 20.27 -23.38
N LYS A 541 5.40 20.48 -24.60
CA LYS A 541 6.02 21.74 -25.04
C LYS A 541 5.20 22.42 -26.13
N GLY A 542 5.43 23.71 -26.33
CA GLY A 542 4.94 24.47 -27.49
C GLY A 542 3.90 25.53 -27.18
N ASN A 543 3.62 25.76 -25.89
CA ASN A 543 2.69 26.76 -25.39
C ASN A 543 1.30 26.77 -26.09
N PRO A 544 0.55 25.64 -26.03
CA PRO A 544 -0.76 25.54 -26.67
C PRO A 544 -1.79 26.47 -26.02
N LYS A 545 -2.65 27.08 -26.84
CA LYS A 545 -3.68 28.05 -26.38
C LYS A 545 -4.79 27.39 -25.56
N ASN A 546 -5.19 26.17 -25.92
CA ASN A 546 -6.28 25.44 -25.28
C ASN A 546 -5.75 24.21 -24.56
N VAL A 547 -5.87 24.19 -23.23
CA VAL A 547 -5.35 23.11 -22.39
C VAL A 547 -6.47 22.45 -21.60
N LYS A 548 -6.60 21.13 -21.71
CA LYS A 548 -7.44 20.28 -20.84
C LYS A 548 -6.57 19.24 -20.18
N LYS A 549 -6.61 19.16 -18.85
CA LYS A 549 -5.84 18.21 -18.05
C LYS A 549 -6.79 17.39 -17.16
N SER A 550 -6.50 16.11 -17.02
CA SER A 550 -7.14 15.21 -16.07
C SER A 550 -6.09 14.23 -15.53
N ASP A 551 -5.72 14.41 -14.27
CA ASP A 551 -4.78 13.57 -13.56
C ASP A 551 -5.48 12.74 -12.46
N GLY A 552 -4.96 11.54 -12.19
CA GLY A 552 -5.46 10.65 -11.15
C GLY A 552 -4.40 9.69 -10.62
N GLY A 553 -4.44 9.40 -9.31
CA GLY A 553 -3.42 8.57 -8.66
C GLY A 553 -2.14 9.34 -8.36
N ALA A 554 -0.98 8.75 -8.67
CA ALA A 554 0.35 9.32 -8.45
C ALA A 554 0.95 9.87 -9.76
N SER A 555 0.17 10.65 -10.52
CA SER A 555 0.53 11.14 -11.85
C SER A 555 0.90 12.63 -11.87
N SER A 556 1.66 13.06 -12.90
CA SER A 556 2.07 14.46 -13.13
C SER A 556 1.81 14.89 -14.58
N ILE A 557 1.35 16.14 -14.77
CA ILE A 557 1.12 16.72 -16.11
C ILE A 557 1.73 18.14 -16.19
N ASN A 558 2.90 18.24 -16.82
CA ASN A 558 3.63 19.48 -17.05
C ASN A 558 3.37 20.00 -18.47
N ILE A 559 3.13 21.31 -18.62
CA ILE A 559 2.93 21.94 -19.93
C ILE A 559 3.70 23.25 -19.95
N GLU A 560 4.63 23.40 -20.90
CA GLU A 560 5.56 24.51 -21.08
C GLU A 560 5.43 25.22 -22.45
#